data_AF-A0A2D5S1H4-F1
#
_entry.id   AF-A0A2D5S1H4-F1
#
_cell.length_a   1.000
_cell.length_b   1.000
_cell.length_c   1.000
_cell.angle_alpha   90.00
_cell.angle_beta   90.00
_cell.angle_gamma   90.00
#
_symmetry.space_group_name_H-M   'P 1'
#
loop_
_entity.id
_entity.type
_entity.pdbx_description
1 polymer ?
#
loop_
_entity_poly.entity_id
_entity_poly.type
_entity_poly.pdbx_seq_one_letter_code
_entity_poly.pdbx_strand_id
1 'polypeptide(L)'
;MKLKPVMLFIAGFVVYLLLTLTVLMFYKDDPEQMSWQHRENFNAKVISRYQLTAAHTQDDITNRLGGPDITQAVKIDGEIYQLFFYRTHRKLPDGITTEDECTALLFINRQLVAIGDTAVAQYQQHASHGNS
;
A
#
# COMPACT_ATOMS: atom_id res chain seq x y z
N MET A 1 -2.63 -3.66 -54.13
CA MET A 1 -2.63 -2.91 -52.85
C MET A 1 -1.47 -1.91 -52.87
N LYS A 2 -1.69 -0.62 -52.61
CA LYS A 2 -0.58 0.36 -52.60
C LYS A 2 0.30 0.08 -51.37
N LEU A 3 1.52 -0.44 -51.57
CA LEU A 3 2.39 -0.92 -50.49
C LEU A 3 2.88 0.21 -49.55
N LYS A 4 3.10 1.41 -50.11
CA LYS A 4 3.60 2.60 -49.38
C LYS A 4 2.67 3.09 -48.25
N PRO A 5 1.36 3.31 -48.47
CA PRO A 5 0.46 3.70 -47.39
C PRO A 5 0.29 2.61 -46.32
N VAL A 6 0.35 1.32 -46.71
CA VAL A 6 0.30 0.21 -45.74
C VAL A 6 1.54 0.20 -44.84
N MET A 7 2.73 0.42 -45.40
CA MET A 7 3.97 0.53 -44.63
C MET A 7 3.97 1.74 -43.68
N LEU A 8 3.45 2.89 -44.11
CA LEU A 8 3.30 4.06 -43.25
C LEU A 8 2.34 3.81 -42.08
N PHE A 9 1.24 3.10 -42.33
CA PHE A 9 0.28 2.72 -41.29
C PHE A 9 0.90 1.78 -40.26
N ILE A 10 1.64 0.75 -40.72
CA ILE A 10 2.35 -0.18 -39.84
C ILE A 10 3.39 0.56 -39.00
N ALA A 11 4.16 1.47 -39.61
CA ALA A 11 5.15 2.28 -38.89
C ALA A 11 4.50 3.13 -37.80
N GLY A 12 3.38 3.79 -38.11
CA GLY A 12 2.61 4.55 -37.12
C GLY A 12 2.10 3.68 -35.95
N PHE A 13 1.61 2.48 -36.26
CA PHE A 13 1.16 1.53 -35.22
C PHE A 13 2.31 1.04 -34.34
N VAL A 14 3.48 0.75 -34.91
CA VAL A 14 4.68 0.35 -34.15
C VAL A 14 5.15 1.49 -33.25
N VAL A 15 5.17 2.74 -33.74
CA VAL A 15 5.51 3.92 -32.93
C VAL A 15 4.51 4.10 -31.79
N TYR A 16 3.21 3.95 -32.06
CA TYR A 16 2.18 4.00 -31.02
C TYR A 16 2.42 2.93 -29.94
N LEU A 17 2.63 1.67 -30.32
CA LEU A 17 2.90 0.60 -29.37
C LEU A 17 4.17 0.87 -28.53
N LEU A 18 5.25 1.32 -29.16
CA LEU A 18 6.48 1.66 -28.44
C LEU A 18 6.28 2.80 -27.43
N LEU A 19 5.54 3.85 -27.81
CA LEU A 19 5.21 4.95 -26.91
C LEU A 19 4.34 4.46 -25.73
N THR A 20 3.32 3.64 -25.98
CA THR A 20 2.47 3.09 -24.90
C THR A 20 3.27 2.22 -23.93
N LEU A 21 4.14 1.33 -24.43
CA LEU A 21 5.01 0.50 -23.60
C LEU A 21 6.00 1.34 -22.78
N THR A 22 6.54 2.40 -23.38
CA THR A 22 7.42 3.34 -22.68
C THR A 22 6.67 4.01 -21.52
N VAL A 23 5.47 4.54 -21.77
CA VAL A 23 4.66 5.15 -20.70
C VAL A 23 4.37 4.14 -19.58
N LEU A 24 3.95 2.91 -19.91
CA LEU A 24 3.65 1.90 -18.91
C LEU A 24 4.86 1.46 -18.07
N MET A 25 6.07 1.50 -18.62
CA MET A 25 7.28 1.15 -17.85
C MET A 25 7.82 2.31 -17.00
N PHE A 26 7.70 3.55 -17.50
CA PHE A 26 8.29 4.74 -16.87
C PHE A 26 7.33 5.50 -15.95
N TYR A 27 6.03 5.50 -16.22
CA TYR A 27 5.01 6.03 -15.30
C TYR A 27 4.50 4.88 -14.42
N LYS A 28 5.14 4.72 -13.25
CA LYS A 28 4.60 3.86 -12.19
C LYS A 28 3.60 4.65 -11.36
N ASP A 29 2.51 4.01 -10.96
CA ASP A 29 1.55 4.58 -10.01
C ASP A 29 2.28 4.89 -8.70
N ASP A 30 2.42 6.19 -8.39
CA ASP A 30 2.95 6.67 -7.12
C ASP A 30 1.76 6.94 -6.17
N PRO A 31 1.59 6.14 -5.09
CA PRO A 31 0.51 6.32 -4.14
C PRO A 31 0.47 7.73 -3.52
N GLU A 32 1.61 8.41 -3.45
CA GLU A 32 1.70 9.77 -2.88
C GLU A 32 1.10 10.84 -3.80
N GLN A 33 1.04 10.58 -5.12
CA GLN A 33 0.45 11.48 -6.11
C GLN A 33 -1.02 11.18 -6.40
N MET A 34 -1.57 10.10 -5.83
CA MET A 34 -2.99 9.76 -5.98
C MET A 34 -3.87 10.77 -5.23
N SER A 35 -5.06 11.06 -5.79
CA SER A 35 -6.10 11.72 -5.00
C SER A 35 -6.47 10.87 -3.79
N TRP A 36 -6.88 11.53 -2.69
CA TRP A 36 -7.17 10.83 -1.44
C TRP A 36 -8.22 9.72 -1.61
N GLN A 37 -9.24 9.91 -2.45
CA GLN A 37 -10.26 8.90 -2.75
C GLN A 37 -9.69 7.68 -3.47
N HIS A 38 -8.74 7.89 -4.38
CA HIS A 38 -8.11 6.80 -5.11
C HIS A 38 -7.14 6.05 -4.19
N ARG A 39 -6.34 6.75 -3.38
CA ARG A 39 -5.44 6.14 -2.39
C ARG A 39 -6.21 5.28 -1.39
N GLU A 40 -7.33 5.79 -0.87
CA GLU A 40 -8.19 5.05 0.07
C GLU A 40 -8.69 3.72 -0.52
N ASN A 41 -9.28 3.76 -1.73
CA ASN A 41 -9.74 2.57 -2.42
C ASN A 41 -8.59 1.63 -2.84
N PHE A 42 -7.45 2.19 -3.22
CA PHE A 42 -6.25 1.42 -3.58
C PHE A 42 -5.73 0.66 -2.35
N ASN A 43 -5.55 1.35 -1.22
CA ASN A 43 -5.12 0.76 0.04
C ASN A 43 -6.06 -0.38 0.45
N ALA A 44 -7.38 -0.14 0.46
CA ALA A 44 -8.38 -1.17 0.79
C ALA A 44 -8.27 -2.41 -0.11
N LYS A 45 -8.10 -2.20 -1.43
CA LYS A 45 -7.97 -3.29 -2.41
C LYS A 45 -6.64 -4.04 -2.34
N VAL A 46 -5.55 -3.39 -1.95
CA VAL A 46 -4.24 -4.03 -1.83
C VAL A 46 -4.15 -4.79 -0.51
N ILE A 47 -4.53 -4.15 0.60
CA ILE A 47 -4.47 -4.75 1.94
C ILE A 47 -5.36 -5.99 2.04
N SER A 48 -6.57 -5.96 1.45
CA SER A 48 -7.47 -7.13 1.41
C SER A 48 -6.90 -8.36 0.69
N ARG A 49 -5.80 -8.22 -0.06
CA ARG A 49 -5.13 -9.33 -0.74
C ARG A 49 -3.91 -9.86 0.00
N TYR A 50 -3.44 -9.18 1.05
CA TYR A 50 -2.34 -9.69 1.84
C TYR A 50 -2.77 -10.95 2.60
N GLN A 51 -1.93 -11.97 2.52
CA GLN A 51 -2.13 -13.23 3.21
C GLN A 51 -1.04 -13.35 4.26
N LEU A 52 -1.42 -13.57 5.52
CA LEU A 52 -0.46 -13.70 6.63
C LEU A 52 0.47 -14.92 6.49
N THR A 53 0.10 -15.88 5.66
CA THR A 53 0.95 -17.04 5.32
C THR A 53 2.11 -16.69 4.38
N ALA A 54 2.03 -15.56 3.68
CA ALA A 54 3.10 -15.08 2.82
C ALA A 54 4.04 -14.16 3.61
N ALA A 55 5.34 -14.27 3.37
CA ALA A 55 6.33 -13.41 3.99
C ALA A 55 6.29 -12.00 3.36
N HIS A 56 5.44 -11.13 3.90
CA HIS A 56 5.39 -9.72 3.53
C HIS A 56 6.25 -8.90 4.49
N THR A 57 7.22 -8.18 3.97
CA THR A 57 8.05 -7.27 4.78
C THR A 57 7.45 -5.88 4.83
N GLN A 58 7.82 -5.13 5.86
CA GLN A 58 7.46 -3.72 5.99
C GLN A 58 7.87 -2.90 4.76
N ASP A 59 9.08 -3.14 4.22
CA ASP A 59 9.57 -2.41 3.05
C ASP A 59 8.77 -2.74 1.79
N ASP A 60 8.37 -4.00 1.58
CA ASP A 60 7.53 -4.37 0.44
C ASP A 60 6.19 -3.64 0.49
N ILE A 61 5.62 -3.51 1.69
CA ILE A 61 4.34 -2.86 1.91
C ILE A 61 4.45 -1.34 1.74
N THR A 62 5.47 -0.70 2.31
CA THR A 62 5.68 0.75 2.16
C THR A 62 6.05 1.13 0.74
N ASN A 63 6.82 0.31 0.03
CA ASN A 63 7.13 0.53 -1.39
C ASN A 63 5.87 0.46 -2.26
N ARG A 64 4.84 -0.29 -1.84
CA ARG A 64 3.61 -0.48 -2.60
C ARG A 64 2.49 0.48 -2.22
N LEU A 65 2.33 0.77 -0.93
CA LEU A 65 1.25 1.59 -0.39
C LEU A 65 1.69 3.04 -0.10
N GLY A 66 2.99 3.33 -0.16
CA GLY A 66 3.57 4.54 0.37
C GLY A 66 3.70 4.50 1.90
N GLY A 67 3.99 5.67 2.48
CA GLY A 67 4.01 5.84 3.94
C GLY A 67 2.62 5.62 4.58
N PRO A 68 2.57 5.06 5.80
CA PRO A 68 1.33 4.96 6.56
C PRO A 68 0.84 6.34 7.01
N ASP A 69 -0.47 6.46 7.26
CA ASP A 69 -1.10 7.69 7.75
C ASP A 69 -0.84 7.90 9.25
N ILE A 70 -0.83 6.81 10.03
CA ILE A 70 -0.52 6.82 11.47
C ILE A 70 0.43 5.67 11.76
N THR A 71 1.39 5.89 12.65
CA THR A 71 2.38 4.88 13.06
C THR A 71 2.49 4.81 14.57
N GLN A 72 2.52 3.60 15.12
CA GLN A 72 2.83 3.34 16.52
C GLN A 72 3.93 2.28 16.61
N ALA A 73 4.80 2.37 17.62
CA ALA A 73 5.87 1.41 17.81
C ALA A 73 6.21 1.23 19.28
N VAL A 74 6.54 0.00 19.67
CA VAL A 74 7.05 -0.35 21.00
C VAL A 74 8.13 -1.42 20.85
N LYS A 75 9.12 -1.40 21.75
CA LYS A 75 10.16 -2.43 21.83
C LYS A 75 10.03 -3.19 23.14
N ILE A 76 9.88 -4.51 23.06
CA ILE A 76 9.63 -5.40 24.21
C ILE A 76 10.47 -6.65 24.04
N ASP A 77 11.22 -7.05 25.07
CA ASP A 77 12.07 -8.26 25.05
C ASP A 77 13.02 -8.37 23.85
N GLY A 78 13.48 -7.23 23.33
CA GLY A 78 14.38 -7.17 22.17
C GLY A 78 13.67 -7.14 20.80
N GLU A 79 12.38 -7.50 20.77
CA GLU A 79 11.53 -7.48 19.58
C GLU A 79 10.93 -6.08 19.35
N ILE A 80 10.81 -5.69 18.08
CA ILE A 80 10.23 -4.41 17.68
C ILE A 80 8.83 -4.66 17.11
N TYR A 81 7.81 -4.17 17.80
CA TYR A 81 6.41 -4.20 17.36
C TYR A 81 6.06 -2.84 16.75
N GLN A 82 5.59 -2.83 15.50
CA GLN A 82 5.21 -1.62 14.78
C GLN A 82 3.80 -1.79 14.21
N LEU A 83 2.93 -0.83 14.48
CA LEU A 83 1.57 -0.81 13.98
C LEU A 83 1.42 0.33 12.98
N PHE A 84 1.15 -0.02 11.73
CA PHE A 84 0.96 0.93 10.64
C PHE A 84 -0.52 1.02 10.31
N PHE A 85 -1.04 2.24 10.25
CA PHE A 85 -2.41 2.50 9.83
C PHE A 85 -2.42 3.13 8.45
N TYR A 86 -3.12 2.48 7.53
CA TYR A 86 -3.40 3.03 6.21
C TYR A 86 -4.87 3.37 6.13
N ARG A 87 -5.20 4.57 5.66
CA ARG A 87 -6.58 4.97 5.41
C ARG A 87 -7.19 4.07 4.32
N THR A 88 -8.31 3.43 4.63
CA THR A 88 -9.00 2.48 3.72
C THR A 88 -10.47 2.79 3.51
N HIS A 89 -11.03 3.68 4.31
CA HIS A 89 -12.41 4.13 4.16
C HIS A 89 -12.61 5.50 4.81
N ARG A 90 -13.69 6.20 4.42
CA ARG A 90 -14.08 7.46 5.03
C ARG A 90 -15.28 7.27 5.96
N LYS A 91 -15.17 7.83 7.15
CA LYS A 91 -16.24 7.93 8.15
C LYS A 91 -16.74 9.37 8.28
N LEU A 92 -15.84 10.35 8.34
CA LEU A 92 -16.19 11.76 8.48
C LEU A 92 -15.64 12.63 7.33
N PRO A 93 -16.35 13.69 6.91
CA PRO A 93 -15.89 14.62 5.87
C PRO A 93 -15.13 15.83 6.45
N ASP A 94 -14.40 15.66 7.56
CA ASP A 94 -13.71 16.74 8.27
C ASP A 94 -12.25 16.97 7.82
N GLY A 95 -11.72 16.05 7.01
CA GLY A 95 -10.35 16.12 6.49
C GLY A 95 -9.29 15.69 7.50
N ILE A 96 -9.69 15.15 8.66
CA ILE A 96 -8.80 14.54 9.63
C ILE A 96 -8.75 13.04 9.34
N THR A 97 -7.60 12.40 9.56
CA THR A 97 -7.48 10.94 9.48
C THR A 97 -7.39 10.38 10.89
N THR A 98 -8.32 9.48 11.21
CA THR A 98 -8.40 8.81 12.50
C THR A 98 -8.23 7.29 12.35
N GLU A 99 -7.87 6.60 13.43
CA GLU A 99 -7.60 5.15 13.39
C GLU A 99 -8.82 4.34 12.92
N ASP A 100 -10.03 4.80 13.24
CA ASP A 100 -11.30 4.17 12.84
C ASP A 100 -11.68 4.37 11.37
N GLU A 101 -10.88 5.14 10.61
CA GLU A 101 -10.94 5.26 9.14
C GLU A 101 -9.86 4.41 8.44
N CYS A 102 -9.05 3.70 9.22
CA CYS A 102 -7.87 3.00 8.75
C CYS A 102 -7.99 1.47 8.90
N THR A 103 -7.11 0.76 8.20
CA THR A 103 -6.81 -0.64 8.46
C THR A 103 -5.40 -0.75 9.00
N ALA A 104 -5.28 -1.34 10.19
CA ALA A 104 -4.00 -1.54 10.86
C ALA A 104 -3.23 -2.73 10.28
N LEU A 105 -1.91 -2.63 10.21
CA LEU A 105 -0.98 -3.68 9.84
C LEU A 105 0.06 -3.79 10.95
N LEU A 106 0.11 -4.93 11.63
CA LEU A 106 1.11 -5.17 12.68
C LEU A 106 2.32 -5.85 12.07
N PHE A 107 3.48 -5.28 12.39
CA PHE A 107 4.79 -5.81 12.06
C PHE A 107 5.54 -6.18 13.33
N ILE A 108 6.17 -7.35 13.32
CA ILE A 108 7.14 -7.76 14.33
C ILE A 108 8.46 -7.98 13.61
N ASN A 109 9.52 -7.30 14.04
CA ASN A 109 10.83 -7.33 13.38
C ASN A 109 10.72 -7.13 11.85
N ARG A 110 9.89 -6.16 11.44
CA ARG A 110 9.64 -5.78 10.04
C ARG A 110 8.89 -6.83 9.19
N GLN A 111 8.31 -7.86 9.81
CA GLN A 111 7.47 -8.86 9.12
C GLN A 111 6.00 -8.67 9.47
N LEU A 112 5.11 -8.71 8.47
CA LEU A 112 3.67 -8.60 8.68
C LEU A 112 3.15 -9.83 9.40
N VAL A 113 2.49 -9.63 10.55
CA VAL A 113 1.96 -10.73 11.38
C VAL A 113 0.45 -10.68 11.57
N ALA A 114 -0.18 -9.50 11.48
CA ALA A 114 -1.61 -9.35 11.67
C ALA A 114 -2.17 -8.12 10.91
N ILE A 115 -3.48 -8.14 10.63
CA ILE A 115 -4.20 -7.10 9.88
C ILE A 115 -5.50 -6.72 10.60
N GLY A 116 -5.90 -5.45 10.52
CA GLY A 116 -7.16 -4.92 11.03
C GLY A 116 -7.26 -5.02 12.56
N ASP A 117 -8.43 -5.35 13.06
CA ASP A 117 -8.71 -5.40 14.51
C ASP A 117 -7.78 -6.35 15.26
N THR A 118 -7.37 -7.46 14.61
CA THR A 118 -6.42 -8.41 15.20
C THR A 118 -5.04 -7.82 15.40
N ALA A 119 -4.60 -6.95 14.49
CA ALA A 119 -3.33 -6.23 14.59
C ALA A 119 -3.33 -5.28 15.79
N VAL A 120 -4.42 -4.51 15.95
CA VAL A 120 -4.59 -3.58 17.08
C VAL A 120 -4.63 -4.36 18.39
N ALA A 121 -5.42 -5.43 18.47
CA ALA A 121 -5.55 -6.23 19.69
C ALA A 121 -4.20 -6.83 20.13
N GLN A 122 -3.45 -7.43 19.20
CA GLN A 122 -2.14 -8.00 19.50
C GLN A 122 -1.13 -6.92 19.92
N TYR A 123 -1.09 -5.78 19.22
CA TYR A 123 -0.21 -4.68 19.59
C TYR A 123 -0.49 -4.17 21.01
N GLN A 124 -1.76 -3.98 21.37
CA GLN A 124 -2.15 -3.51 22.71
C GLN A 124 -1.84 -4.53 23.80
N GLN A 125 -1.99 -5.83 23.52
CA GLN A 125 -1.58 -6.89 24.44
C GLN A 125 -0.09 -6.80 24.75
N HIS A 126 0.78 -6.68 23.75
CA HIS A 126 2.21 -6.54 24.01
C HIS A 126 2.56 -5.21 24.68
N ALA A 127 2.05 -4.09 24.14
CA ALA A 127 2.34 -2.75 24.67
C ALA A 127 1.96 -2.57 26.15
N SER A 128 0.90 -3.23 26.61
CA SER A 128 0.49 -3.22 28.02
C SER A 128 1.38 -4.07 28.94
N HIS A 129 1.91 -5.19 28.45
CA HIS A 129 2.77 -6.09 29.23
C HIS A 129 4.24 -5.63 29.30
N GLY A 130 4.72 -4.87 28.30
CA GLY A 130 6.08 -4.31 28.29
C GLY A 130 6.32 -3.12 29.24
N ASN A 131 5.27 -2.66 29.92
CA ASN A 131 5.31 -1.56 30.90
C ASN A 131 5.25 -2.06 32.37
N SER A 132 5.41 -3.36 32.60
CA SER A 132 5.45 -3.99 33.94
C SER A 132 6.85 -4.42 34.33
#